data_AF-A0A529MES3-F1
#
_entry.id   AF-A0A529MES3-F1
#
_cell.length_a   1.000
_cell.length_b   1.000
_cell.length_c   1.000
_cell.angle_alpha   90.00
_cell.angle_beta   90.00
_cell.angle_gamma   90.00
#
_symmetry.space_group_name_H-M   'P 1'
#
loop_
_entity.id
_entity.type
_entity.pdbx_description
1 polymer ?
#
loop_
_entity_poly.entity_id
_entity_poly.type
_entity_poly.pdbx_seq_one_letter_code
_entity_poly.pdbx_strand_id
1 'polypeptide(L)'
;ITYKIAAHAADLAKGHPAAKVRDDALSRARFEFRWEDQFNLSLDPETARSFHDETLPKEAHKLAHFCSMCGPKFCSMRISHDIRAEAQK
;
A
#
# COMPACT_ATOMS: atom_id res chain seq x y z
N ILE A 1 10.83 1.83 -15.67
CA ILE A 1 10.40 1.30 -14.35
C ILE A 1 10.73 -0.18 -14.17
N THR A 2 10.45 -1.04 -15.16
CA THR A 2 10.70 -2.50 -15.09
C THR A 2 12.08 -2.91 -14.57
N TYR A 3 13.16 -2.34 -15.12
CA TYR A 3 14.52 -2.67 -14.66
C TYR A 3 14.81 -2.23 -13.21
N LYS A 4 14.16 -1.17 -12.72
CA LYS A 4 14.27 -0.76 -11.31
C LYS A 4 13.62 -1.78 -10.37
N ILE A 5 12.50 -2.39 -10.80
CA ILE A 5 11.87 -3.50 -10.06
C ILE A 5 12.84 -4.68 -9.98
N ALA A 6 13.44 -5.07 -11.11
CA ALA A 6 14.37 -6.20 -11.16
C ALA A 6 15.62 -5.97 -10.28
N ALA A 7 16.20 -4.77 -10.34
CA ALA A 7 17.34 -4.40 -9.50
C ALA A 7 16.99 -4.45 -8.00
N HIS A 8 15.88 -3.82 -7.61
CA HIS A 8 15.42 -3.82 -6.21
C HIS A 8 15.11 -5.22 -5.70
N ALA A 9 14.49 -6.07 -6.52
CA ALA A 9 14.23 -7.47 -6.19
C ALA A 9 15.55 -8.25 -5.96
N ALA A 10 16.58 -8.01 -6.77
CA ALA A 10 17.90 -8.60 -6.58
C ALA A 10 18.56 -8.10 -5.29
N ASP A 11 18.44 -6.81 -4.96
CA ASP A 11 18.97 -6.25 -3.72
C ASP A 11 18.30 -6.85 -2.48
N LEU A 12 16.99 -7.06 -2.50
CA LEU A 12 16.27 -7.78 -1.45
C LEU A 12 16.77 -9.23 -1.31
N ALA A 13 16.91 -9.95 -2.42
CA ALA A 13 17.36 -11.34 -2.41
C ALA A 13 18.80 -11.49 -1.87
N LYS A 14 19.66 -10.51 -2.13
CA LYS A 14 21.03 -10.45 -1.61
C LYS A 14 21.11 -10.01 -0.15
N GLY A 15 20.00 -9.56 0.45
CA GLY A 15 20.00 -8.95 1.77
C GLY A 15 20.77 -7.62 1.82
N HIS A 16 20.74 -6.85 0.72
CA HIS A 16 21.42 -5.56 0.66
C HIS A 16 20.92 -4.65 1.80
N PRO A 17 21.82 -4.01 2.57
CA PRO A 17 21.43 -3.11 3.64
C PRO A 17 20.41 -2.07 3.17
N ALA A 18 19.41 -1.80 3.99
CA ALA A 18 18.31 -0.85 3.74
C ALA A 18 17.34 -1.18 2.58
N ALA A 19 17.57 -2.19 1.74
CA ALA A 19 16.64 -2.52 0.64
C ALA A 19 15.23 -2.80 1.17
N LYS A 20 15.14 -3.56 2.28
CA LYS A 20 13.88 -3.91 2.94
C LYS A 20 13.12 -2.71 3.54
N VAL A 21 13.82 -1.63 3.89
CA VAL A 21 13.21 -0.47 4.56
C VAL A 21 12.13 0.16 3.67
N ARG A 22 12.36 0.23 2.36
CA ARG A 22 11.40 0.76 1.40
C ARG A 22 10.13 -0.10 1.35
N ASP A 23 10.28 -1.43 1.25
CA ASP A 23 9.15 -2.38 1.21
C ASP A 23 8.34 -2.36 2.48
N ASP A 24 9.00 -2.32 3.64
CA ASP A 24 8.35 -2.27 4.93
C ASP A 24 7.61 -0.93 5.13
N ALA A 25 8.18 0.19 4.67
CA ALA A 25 7.51 1.49 4.71
C ALA A 25 6.26 1.52 3.82
N LEU A 26 6.37 1.02 2.58
CA LEU A 26 5.25 0.97 1.63
C LEU A 26 4.15 0.03 2.12
N SER A 27 4.53 -1.15 2.64
CA SER A 27 3.59 -2.14 3.16
C SER A 27 2.85 -1.63 4.39
N ARG A 28 3.54 -0.89 5.26
CA ARG A 28 2.93 -0.24 6.42
C ARG A 28 1.94 0.85 6.02
N ALA A 29 2.33 1.73 5.09
CA ALA A 29 1.42 2.73 4.53
C ALA A 29 0.16 2.09 3.92
N ARG A 30 0.33 0.99 3.18
CA ARG A 30 -0.77 0.20 2.62
C ARG A 30 -1.69 -0.37 3.70
N PHE A 31 -1.13 -0.99 4.74
CA PHE A 31 -1.92 -1.59 5.82
C PHE A 31 -2.65 -0.54 6.67
N GLU A 32 -2.06 0.63 6.85
CA GLU A 32 -2.63 1.76 7.60
C GLU A 32 -3.53 2.67 6.75
N PHE A 33 -3.79 2.31 5.48
CA PHE A 33 -4.60 3.08 4.53
C PHE A 33 -4.10 4.53 4.32
N ARG A 34 -2.81 4.77 4.49
CA ARG A 34 -2.15 6.04 4.13
C ARG A 34 -1.87 6.07 2.63
N TRP A 35 -2.93 6.24 1.84
CA TRP A 35 -2.89 6.13 0.37
C TRP A 35 -1.84 7.05 -0.27
N GLU A 36 -1.78 8.31 0.15
CA GLU A 36 -0.79 9.27 -0.35
C GLU A 36 0.65 8.81 -0.12
N ASP A 37 0.94 8.33 1.09
CA ASP A 37 2.27 7.82 1.41
C ASP A 37 2.58 6.55 0.62
N GLN A 38 1.61 5.66 0.43
CA GLN A 38 1.76 4.47 -0.38
C GLN A 38 2.10 4.81 -1.84
N PHE A 39 1.43 5.80 -2.43
CA PHE A 39 1.72 6.24 -3.80
C PHE A 39 3.12 6.84 -3.89
N ASN A 40 3.46 7.76 -2.99
CA ASN A 40 4.74 8.47 -2.97
C ASN A 40 5.93 7.53 -2.73
N LEU A 41 5.73 6.44 -1.97
CA LEU A 41 6.76 5.42 -1.74
C LEU A 41 6.90 4.43 -2.91
N SER A 42 5.96 4.39 -3.85
CA SER A 42 6.01 3.49 -5.01
C SER A 42 7.14 3.86 -5.99
N LEU A 43 7.41 2.99 -6.97
CA LEU A 43 8.42 3.30 -8.01
C LEU A 43 7.91 4.28 -9.07
N ASP A 44 6.59 4.44 -9.14
CA ASP A 44 5.88 5.27 -10.11
C ASP A 44 4.59 5.83 -9.46
N PRO A 45 4.72 6.92 -8.67
CA PRO A 45 3.61 7.47 -7.88
C PRO A 45 2.41 7.92 -8.71
N GLU A 46 2.65 8.49 -9.89
CA GLU A 46 1.59 9.00 -10.77
C GLU A 46 0.70 7.87 -11.29
N THR A 47 1.31 6.80 -11.80
CA THR A 47 0.59 5.61 -12.26
C THR A 47 -0.16 4.92 -11.12
N ALA A 48 0.45 4.80 -9.93
CA ALA A 48 -0.21 4.18 -8.78
C ALA A 48 -1.45 4.96 -8.34
N ARG A 49 -1.38 6.30 -8.36
CA ARG A 49 -2.49 7.20 -8.06
C ARG A 49 -3.58 7.10 -9.13
N SER A 50 -3.20 7.15 -10.41
CA SER A 50 -4.18 7.13 -11.50
C SER A 50 -5.02 5.85 -11.47
N PHE A 51 -4.39 4.68 -11.26
CA PHE A 51 -5.11 3.40 -11.21
C PHE A 51 -6.07 3.30 -10.03
N HIS A 52 -5.75 3.90 -8.88
CA HIS A 52 -6.70 4.01 -7.77
C HIS A 52 -7.88 4.92 -8.16
N ASP A 53 -7.57 6.06 -8.75
CA ASP A 53 -8.52 7.14 -9.01
C ASP A 53 -9.46 6.86 -10.20
N GLU A 54 -9.12 5.91 -11.08
CA GLU A 54 -10.02 5.39 -12.13
C GLU A 54 -11.38 4.93 -11.59
N THR A 55 -11.41 4.43 -10.35
CA THR A 55 -12.63 3.94 -9.71
C THR A 55 -13.02 4.70 -8.44
N LEU A 56 -12.06 5.38 -7.81
CA LEU A 56 -12.24 6.13 -6.57
C LEU A 56 -11.59 7.53 -6.67
N PRO A 57 -12.10 8.43 -7.53
CA PRO A 57 -11.41 9.68 -7.89
C PRO A 57 -11.43 10.78 -6.83
N LYS A 58 -12.37 10.73 -5.88
CA LYS A 58 -12.52 11.78 -4.86
C LYS A 58 -11.36 11.73 -3.86
N GLU A 59 -10.87 12.90 -3.45
CA GLU A 59 -9.85 13.02 -2.40
C GLU A 59 -10.22 12.31 -1.08
N ALA A 60 -11.50 12.29 -0.73
CA ALA A 60 -11.98 11.57 0.45
C ALA A 60 -11.69 10.04 0.40
N HIS A 61 -11.53 9.46 -0.79
CA HIS A 61 -11.17 8.05 -0.94
C HIS A 61 -9.73 7.76 -0.53
N LYS A 62 -8.85 8.77 -0.50
CA LYS A 62 -7.47 8.65 0.02
C LYS A 62 -7.41 8.50 1.54
N LEU A 63 -8.55 8.62 2.22
CA LEU A 63 -8.73 8.33 3.65
C LEU A 63 -9.59 7.07 3.88
N ALA A 64 -10.00 6.37 2.82
CA ALA A 64 -10.88 5.22 2.94
C ALA A 64 -10.10 3.96 3.37
N HIS A 65 -10.67 3.20 4.31
CA HIS A 65 -10.15 1.90 4.72
C HIS A 65 -10.52 0.76 3.77
N PHE A 66 -10.54 1.03 2.46
CA PHE A 66 -10.79 0.06 1.40
C PHE A 66 -10.42 0.65 0.04
N CYS A 67 -10.31 -0.21 -0.98
CA CYS A 67 -10.29 0.18 -2.39
C CYS A 67 -11.48 -0.47 -3.13
N SER A 68 -11.60 -0.19 -4.43
CA SER A 68 -12.68 -0.72 -5.28
C SER A 68 -12.63 -2.23 -5.48
N MET A 69 -11.49 -2.89 -5.25
CA MET A 69 -11.35 -4.34 -5.47
C MET A 69 -12.26 -5.18 -4.56
N CYS A 70 -12.27 -4.88 -3.26
CA CYS A 70 -13.09 -5.61 -2.27
C CYS A 70 -14.26 -4.77 -1.75
N GLY A 71 -14.19 -3.44 -1.93
CA GLY A 71 -15.16 -2.51 -1.38
C GLY A 71 -15.12 -2.42 0.15
N PRO A 72 -16.04 -1.64 0.74
CA PRO A 72 -16.02 -1.35 2.17
C PRO A 72 -16.20 -2.61 2.98
N LYS A 73 -17.10 -3.53 2.62
CA LYS A 73 -17.49 -4.65 3.49
C LYS A 73 -16.47 -5.81 3.55
N PHE A 74 -15.68 -6.01 2.50
CA PHE A 74 -14.85 -7.21 2.33
C PHE A 74 -13.35 -6.94 2.28
N CYS A 75 -12.89 -5.73 2.62
CA CYS A 75 -11.46 -5.44 2.68
C CYS A 75 -10.79 -6.24 3.81
N SER A 76 -9.87 -7.13 3.44
CA SER A 76 -9.14 -8.01 4.38
C SER A 76 -8.30 -7.25 5.40
N MET A 77 -7.63 -6.16 4.98
CA MET A 77 -6.82 -5.34 5.89
C MET A 77 -7.69 -4.61 6.92
N ARG A 78 -8.85 -4.11 6.52
CA ARG A 78 -9.81 -3.47 7.45
C ARG A 78 -10.33 -4.47 8.47
N ILE A 79 -10.75 -5.65 8.00
CA ILE A 79 -11.19 -6.75 8.88
C ILE A 79 -10.07 -7.15 9.85
N SER A 80 -8.81 -7.14 9.39
CA SER A 80 -7.66 -7.43 10.26
C SER A 80 -7.47 -6.38 11.36
N HIS A 81 -7.73 -5.09 11.08
CA HIS A 81 -7.76 -4.05 12.12
C HIS A 81 -8.89 -4.27 13.11
N ASP A 82 -10.11 -4.59 12.63
CA ASP A 82 -11.27 -4.84 13.48
C ASP A 82 -10.99 -6.00 14.45
N ILE A 83 -10.44 -7.11 13.95
CA ILE A 83 -10.06 -8.28 14.78
C ILE A 83 -8.97 -7.91 15.80
N ARG A 84 -7.95 -7.12 15.42
CA ARG A 84 -6.91 -6.68 16.35
C ARG A 84 -7.47 -5.79 17.46
N ALA A 85 -8.38 -4.89 17.10
CA ALA A 85 -9.04 -4.02 18.07
C ALA A 85 -9.96 -4.81 19.01
N GLU A 86 -10.63 -5.86 18.53
CA GLU A 86 -11.42 -6.76 19.36
C GLU A 86 -10.56 -7.58 20.32
N ALA A 87 -9.44 -8.13 19.86
CA ALA A 87 -8.52 -8.92 20.70
C ALA A 87 -7.79 -8.10 21.78
N GLN A 88 -7.78 -6.76 21.66
CA GLN A 88 -7.18 -5.84 22.63
C GLN A 88 -8.17 -5.30 23.67
N LYS A 89 -9.47 -5.60 23.51
CA LYS A 89 -10.50 -5.29 24.51
C LYS A 89 -10.52 -6.35 25.60
#